data_AF-A0A1I3NYK6-F1
#
_entry.id   AF-A0A1I3NYK6-F1
#
_cell.length_a   1.000
_cell.length_b   1.000
_cell.length_c   1.000
_cell.angle_alpha   90.00
_cell.angle_beta   90.00
_cell.angle_gamma   90.00
#
_symmetry.space_group_name_H-M   'P 1'
#
loop_
_entity.id
_entity.type
_entity.pdbx_description
1 polymer ?
#
loop_
_entity_poly.entity_id
_entity_poly.type
_entity_poly.pdbx_seq_one_letter_code
_entity_poly.pdbx_strand_id
1 'polypeptide(L)'
;MEFSNFTPFPALAFESFAPNGASFHTVVLRQTFELRNGSLVLAQKQKPLATTDRFFGEPNQSSVVEESDLAPYKPFCDVLVDATAYVPQGRPLPRFAVGVRLTSAPMITDRASATASTQVLLDRRLVVMGERYFVRRSTLVRYLNKAVAIGTFGAVRRADWKLTAPKPIAALPVRYEYAWGGQCRVNADHAAAGRVPKAVRLDDQQQAGHPDQGQIPVAHTTCEANPVGLGFACRWYVKAMKLRQVAAPQIEAAGQSITVQAWLRASEEQSPASLRPAGIGVVGKAWTTRLSLAGTYDERWLAERHPGLPDDFQFRYWNGAHADMQVPHLKGNETLVLTNLVPHGTLHSKVDERGNTTLRIPLPGHLPMGWIYTDQGLGFAPFLLDTLSVDLSETTKPEVTLVWRATLMKSVRAQRFEARFIDSDEMARLSASTPTVLDGSAGERHG
;
A
#
# COMPACT_ATOMS: atom_id res chain seq x y z
N MET A 1 12.91 28.66 -9.79
CA MET A 1 12.27 28.09 -10.99
C MET A 1 10.81 28.54 -11.00
N GLU A 2 10.42 29.32 -12.01
CA GLU A 2 9.01 29.62 -12.31
C GLU A 2 8.32 28.35 -12.82
N PHE A 3 7.07 28.10 -12.41
CA PHE A 3 6.30 26.96 -12.87
C PHE A 3 5.06 27.42 -13.65
N SER A 4 4.90 26.91 -14.86
CA SER A 4 3.73 27.15 -15.71
C SER A 4 3.05 25.81 -16.00
N ASN A 5 1.77 25.69 -15.63
CA ASN A 5 0.98 24.51 -15.91
C ASN A 5 0.17 24.72 -17.19
N PHE A 6 0.59 24.08 -18.29
CA PHE A 6 -0.16 24.06 -19.56
C PHE A 6 -1.00 22.79 -19.72
N THR A 7 -1.15 21.99 -18.67
CA THR A 7 -2.02 20.82 -18.66
C THR A 7 -3.40 21.19 -18.11
N PRO A 8 -4.46 20.43 -18.46
CA PRO A 8 -5.77 20.62 -17.85
C PRO A 8 -5.87 20.01 -16.44
N PHE A 9 -4.75 19.59 -15.83
CA PHE A 9 -4.72 18.81 -14.60
C PHE A 9 -4.18 19.63 -13.43
N PRO A 10 -4.65 19.40 -12.19
CA PRO A 10 -4.06 19.97 -11.00
C PRO A 10 -2.58 19.60 -10.89
N ALA A 11 -1.73 20.63 -10.78
CA ALA A 11 -0.29 20.47 -10.67
C ALA A 11 0.31 21.55 -9.77
N LEU A 12 1.42 21.22 -9.10
CA LEU A 12 2.13 22.12 -8.19
C LEU A 12 3.63 21.86 -8.29
N ALA A 13 4.43 22.92 -8.21
CA ALA A 13 5.87 22.83 -8.01
C ALA A 13 6.23 23.30 -6.60
N PHE A 14 7.09 22.55 -5.91
CA PHE A 14 7.61 22.93 -4.59
C PHE A 14 9.08 22.51 -4.45
N GLU A 15 9.76 23.05 -3.45
CA GLU A 15 11.16 22.75 -3.16
C GLU A 15 11.29 21.68 -2.07
N SER A 16 12.34 20.88 -2.15
CA SER A 16 12.67 19.85 -1.18
C SER A 16 14.17 19.65 -1.07
N PHE A 17 14.60 18.90 -0.06
CA PHE A 17 16.00 18.67 0.25
C PHE A 17 16.30 17.18 0.35
N ALA A 18 17.47 16.79 -0.12
CA ALA A 18 18.02 15.46 0.07
C ALA A 18 18.75 15.36 1.41
N PRO A 19 19.04 14.14 1.91
CA PRO A 19 19.79 13.94 3.15
C PRO A 19 21.16 14.63 3.16
N ASN A 20 21.82 14.81 2.02
CA ASN A 20 23.08 15.55 1.94
C ASN A 20 22.90 17.09 1.90
N GLY A 21 21.70 17.61 2.13
CA GLY A 21 21.37 19.03 2.04
C GLY A 21 21.17 19.56 0.61
N ALA A 22 21.35 18.73 -0.42
CA ALA A 22 21.16 19.17 -1.79
C ALA A 22 19.68 19.46 -2.05
N SER A 23 19.40 20.68 -2.50
CA SER A 23 18.05 21.15 -2.80
C SER A 23 17.61 20.77 -4.22
N PHE A 24 16.35 20.41 -4.38
CA PHE A 24 15.75 20.10 -5.67
C PHE A 24 14.30 20.60 -5.73
N HIS A 25 13.81 20.79 -6.95
CA HIS A 25 12.41 21.08 -7.23
C HIS A 25 11.67 19.79 -7.55
N THR A 26 10.44 19.72 -7.05
CA THR A 26 9.50 18.63 -7.30
C THR A 26 8.26 19.22 -7.94
N VAL A 27 7.90 18.70 -9.11
CA VAL A 27 6.65 19.04 -9.80
C VAL A 27 5.73 17.84 -9.73
N VAL A 28 4.54 18.01 -9.15
CA VAL A 28 3.48 17.00 -9.08
C VAL A 28 2.36 17.35 -10.04
N LEU A 29 1.78 16.33 -10.68
CA LEU A 29 0.61 16.45 -11.54
C LEU A 29 -0.31 15.27 -11.25
N ARG A 30 -1.62 15.54 -11.09
CA ARG A 30 -2.62 14.52 -10.74
C ARG A 30 -3.71 14.44 -11.78
N GLN A 31 -3.96 13.23 -12.27
CA GLN A 31 -5.02 12.92 -13.23
C GLN A 31 -6.07 12.04 -12.58
N THR A 32 -7.33 12.33 -12.85
CA THR A 32 -8.48 11.53 -12.45
C THR A 32 -9.20 11.01 -13.68
N PHE A 33 -9.46 9.71 -13.68
CA PHE A 33 -10.16 8.99 -14.72
C PHE A 33 -11.39 8.30 -14.14
N GLU A 34 -12.41 8.15 -14.97
CA GLU A 34 -13.55 7.28 -14.70
C GLU A 34 -13.48 6.06 -15.62
N LEU A 35 -13.82 4.88 -15.12
CA LEU A 35 -13.98 3.71 -15.96
C LEU A 35 -15.35 3.75 -16.66
N ARG A 36 -15.36 3.96 -17.97
CA ARG A 36 -16.58 3.97 -18.80
C ARG A 36 -16.40 3.02 -19.97
N ASN A 37 -17.38 2.14 -20.19
CA ASN A 37 -17.35 1.18 -21.31
C ASN A 37 -16.10 0.29 -21.36
N GLY A 38 -15.53 -0.05 -20.19
CA GLY A 38 -14.32 -0.88 -20.08
C GLY A 38 -13.00 -0.15 -20.37
N SER A 39 -13.03 1.16 -20.59
CA SER A 39 -11.86 2.01 -20.83
C SER A 39 -11.83 3.18 -19.87
N LEU A 40 -10.62 3.66 -19.53
CA LEU A 40 -10.46 4.87 -18.74
C LEU A 40 -10.67 6.10 -19.62
N VAL A 41 -11.53 7.00 -19.17
CA VAL A 41 -11.73 8.32 -19.76
C VAL A 41 -11.42 9.39 -18.72
N LEU A 42 -10.89 10.54 -19.16
CA LEU A 42 -10.64 11.65 -18.24
C LEU A 42 -11.94 12.07 -17.55
N ALA A 43 -11.90 12.18 -16.23
CA ALA A 43 -13.04 12.65 -15.45
C ALA A 43 -13.34 14.11 -15.83
N GLN A 44 -14.62 14.44 -16.00
CA GLN A 44 -15.04 15.82 -16.30
C GLN A 44 -14.58 16.80 -15.22
N LYS A 45 -14.56 16.34 -13.97
CA LYS A 45 -14.03 17.08 -12.82
C LYS A 45 -12.80 16.34 -12.30
N GLN A 46 -11.63 16.96 -12.42
CA GLN A 46 -10.39 16.43 -11.86
C GLN A 46 -10.38 16.60 -10.33
N LYS A 47 -9.88 15.60 -9.60
CA LYS A 47 -9.62 15.75 -8.17
C LYS A 47 -8.47 16.73 -7.96
N PRO A 48 -8.55 17.67 -6.99
CA PRO A 48 -7.41 18.49 -6.64
C PRO A 48 -6.26 17.61 -6.13
N LEU A 49 -5.05 18.16 -6.08
CA LEU A 49 -3.94 17.52 -5.36
C LEU A 49 -4.35 17.25 -3.92
N ALA A 50 -4.09 16.04 -3.45
CA ALA A 50 -4.21 15.72 -2.03
C ALA A 50 -3.09 16.47 -1.29
N THR A 51 -3.44 17.42 -0.44
CA THR A 51 -2.47 18.18 0.38
C THR A 51 -2.34 17.62 1.79
N THR A 52 -3.30 16.82 2.22
CA THR A 52 -3.37 16.18 3.54
C THR A 52 -3.74 14.71 3.41
N ASP A 53 -3.30 13.90 4.37
CA ASP A 53 -3.70 12.49 4.44
C ASP A 53 -5.18 12.38 4.83
N ARG A 54 -5.90 11.45 4.19
CA ARG A 54 -7.31 11.13 4.47
C ARG A 54 -7.43 9.71 5.00
N PHE A 55 -8.26 9.52 6.01
CA PHE A 55 -8.46 8.26 6.72
C PHE A 55 -9.91 7.76 6.54
N PHE A 56 -10.14 6.46 6.73
CA PHE A 56 -11.50 5.90 6.68
C PHE A 56 -12.35 6.30 7.89
N GLY A 57 -11.70 6.62 9.01
CA GLY A 57 -12.27 7.15 10.23
C GLY A 57 -11.27 8.07 10.91
N GLU A 58 -11.09 7.92 12.22
CA GLU A 58 -10.16 8.76 12.97
C GLU A 58 -8.68 8.46 12.63
N PRO A 59 -7.81 9.49 12.53
CA PRO A 59 -6.37 9.33 12.40
C PRO A 59 -5.81 8.43 13.51
N ASN A 60 -4.84 7.58 13.17
CA ASN A 60 -4.22 6.60 14.07
C ASN A 60 -5.16 5.52 14.65
N GLN A 61 -6.45 5.54 14.34
CA GLN A 61 -7.43 4.51 14.74
C GLN A 61 -8.06 3.78 13.55
N SER A 62 -7.77 4.24 12.33
CA SER A 62 -8.25 3.66 11.08
C SER A 62 -7.17 3.66 10.00
N SER A 63 -7.36 2.85 8.95
CA SER A 63 -6.49 2.83 7.78
C SER A 63 -6.51 4.16 7.04
N VAL A 64 -5.39 4.48 6.39
CA VAL A 64 -5.26 5.62 5.47
C VAL A 64 -5.94 5.25 4.15
N VAL A 65 -6.78 6.14 3.63
CA VAL A 65 -7.40 6.02 2.30
C VAL A 65 -6.45 6.55 1.23
N GLU A 66 -5.90 7.74 1.49
CA GLU A 66 -5.08 8.49 0.56
C GLU A 66 -4.08 9.35 1.33
N GLU A 67 -2.84 9.43 0.84
CA GLU A 67 -1.83 10.33 1.38
C GLU A 67 -1.71 11.60 0.55
N SER A 68 -1.08 12.61 1.15
CA SER A 68 -0.66 13.82 0.45
C SER A 68 0.22 13.51 -0.77
N ASP A 69 -0.11 14.14 -1.90
CA ASP A 69 0.67 14.13 -3.14
C ASP A 69 1.97 14.94 -3.02
N LEU A 70 2.18 15.63 -1.88
CA LEU A 70 3.33 16.49 -1.62
C LEU A 70 4.56 15.73 -1.08
N ALA A 71 4.66 14.43 -1.39
CA ALA A 71 5.88 13.67 -1.19
C ALA A 71 7.03 14.26 -2.04
N PRO A 72 8.20 14.61 -1.45
CA PRO A 72 9.36 15.14 -2.17
C PRO A 72 9.80 14.28 -3.34
N TYR A 73 9.96 12.97 -3.11
CA TYR A 73 10.43 12.02 -4.10
C TYR A 73 9.99 10.60 -3.72
N LYS A 74 9.48 9.86 -4.70
CA LYS A 74 9.13 8.44 -4.59
C LYS A 74 9.99 7.60 -5.53
N PRO A 75 10.87 6.73 -5.03
CA PRO A 75 11.71 5.87 -5.86
C PRO A 75 10.96 4.76 -6.61
N PHE A 76 9.72 4.44 -6.23
CA PHE A 76 8.87 3.43 -6.88
C PHE A 76 7.47 3.98 -7.16
N CYS A 77 6.72 3.28 -8.01
CA CYS A 77 5.29 3.48 -8.18
C CYS A 77 4.50 2.69 -7.12
N ASP A 78 3.70 3.40 -6.34
CA ASP A 78 2.71 2.82 -5.43
C ASP A 78 1.48 2.37 -6.21
N VAL A 79 1.11 1.09 -6.14
CA VAL A 79 -0.19 0.59 -6.62
C VAL A 79 -1.12 0.47 -5.42
N LEU A 80 -2.17 1.29 -5.38
CA LEU A 80 -3.12 1.40 -4.29
C LEU A 80 -4.52 1.03 -4.78
N VAL A 81 -5.23 0.24 -4.01
CA VAL A 81 -6.61 -0.15 -4.33
C VAL A 81 -7.47 -0.02 -3.08
N ASP A 82 -8.45 0.88 -3.10
CA ASP A 82 -9.53 0.94 -2.12
C ASP A 82 -10.68 0.08 -2.65
N ALA A 83 -10.90 -1.08 -2.04
CA ALA A 83 -11.91 -2.02 -2.51
C ALA A 83 -12.50 -2.89 -1.39
N THR A 84 -13.66 -3.46 -1.71
CA THR A 84 -14.25 -4.55 -0.95
C THR A 84 -14.02 -5.86 -1.68
N ALA A 85 -13.58 -6.88 -0.95
CA ALA A 85 -13.51 -8.25 -1.43
C ALA A 85 -14.91 -8.85 -1.51
N TYR A 86 -15.26 -9.47 -2.63
CA TYR A 86 -16.55 -10.13 -2.84
C TYR A 86 -16.36 -11.60 -3.16
N VAL A 87 -17.23 -12.44 -2.62
CA VAL A 87 -17.17 -13.87 -2.84
C VAL A 87 -17.41 -14.23 -4.32
N PRO A 88 -16.67 -15.21 -4.89
CA PRO A 88 -16.95 -15.73 -6.23
C PRO A 88 -18.40 -16.18 -6.37
N GLN A 89 -19.02 -15.89 -7.51
CA GLN A 89 -20.40 -16.31 -7.85
C GLN A 89 -21.50 -15.90 -6.84
N GLY A 90 -21.21 -14.99 -5.90
CA GLY A 90 -22.19 -14.41 -4.97
C GLY A 90 -22.68 -15.33 -3.84
N ARG A 91 -22.17 -16.56 -3.70
CA ARG A 91 -22.55 -17.48 -2.61
C ARG A 91 -21.58 -17.36 -1.44
N PRO A 92 -22.03 -17.06 -0.20
CA PRO A 92 -21.12 -16.89 0.94
C PRO A 92 -20.17 -18.08 1.16
N LEU A 93 -18.88 -17.80 1.34
CA LEU A 93 -17.82 -18.78 1.57
C LEU A 93 -17.05 -18.45 2.84
N PRO A 94 -16.53 -19.46 3.57
CA PRO A 94 -15.69 -19.21 4.75
C PRO A 94 -14.37 -18.54 4.39
N ARG A 95 -13.86 -18.79 3.17
CA ARG A 95 -12.66 -18.15 2.63
C ARG A 95 -12.71 -18.09 1.12
N PHE A 96 -12.10 -17.07 0.54
CA PHE A 96 -11.90 -16.94 -0.91
C PHE A 96 -10.68 -16.08 -1.21
N ALA A 97 -10.15 -16.17 -2.43
CA ALA A 97 -8.99 -15.40 -2.86
C ALA A 97 -9.43 -14.09 -3.53
N VAL A 98 -8.65 -13.04 -3.34
CA VAL A 98 -8.73 -11.80 -4.11
C VAL A 98 -7.33 -11.45 -4.64
N GLY A 99 -7.26 -10.60 -5.66
CA GLY A 99 -5.97 -10.24 -6.20
C GLY A 99 -5.94 -8.97 -7.03
N VAL A 100 -4.74 -8.41 -7.12
CA VAL A 100 -4.36 -7.29 -7.97
C VAL A 100 -3.20 -7.77 -8.83
N ARG A 101 -3.35 -7.70 -10.14
CA ARG A 101 -2.31 -8.07 -11.09
C ARG A 101 -2.08 -6.93 -12.07
N LEU A 102 -0.83 -6.56 -12.27
CA LEU A 102 -0.42 -5.55 -13.23
C LEU A 102 0.49 -6.19 -14.28
N THR A 103 0.21 -5.94 -15.56
CA THR A 103 1.02 -6.42 -16.68
C THR A 103 1.45 -5.26 -17.57
N SER A 104 2.66 -5.34 -18.12
CA SER A 104 3.14 -4.38 -19.12
C SER A 104 2.25 -4.35 -20.35
N ALA A 105 2.33 -3.26 -21.12
CA ALA A 105 1.88 -3.28 -22.51
C ALA A 105 2.60 -4.41 -23.30
N PRO A 106 1.98 -4.99 -24.32
CA PRO A 106 2.64 -5.99 -25.17
C PRO A 106 3.88 -5.39 -25.84
N MET A 107 5.03 -6.06 -25.70
CA MET A 107 6.26 -5.69 -26.39
C MET A 107 6.53 -6.70 -27.51
N ILE A 108 6.88 -6.20 -28.70
CA ILE A 108 7.37 -7.04 -29.80
C ILE A 108 8.75 -7.56 -29.39
N THR A 109 8.81 -8.83 -28.99
CA THR A 109 10.07 -9.46 -28.55
C THR A 109 10.86 -10.07 -29.69
N ASP A 110 10.21 -10.30 -30.82
CA ASP A 110 10.84 -10.84 -32.02
C ASP A 110 10.18 -10.21 -33.26
N ARG A 111 10.95 -9.42 -34.01
CA ARG A 111 10.47 -8.76 -35.24
C ARG A 111 10.21 -9.76 -36.37
N ALA A 112 10.78 -10.97 -36.32
CA ALA A 112 10.59 -11.99 -37.35
C ALA A 112 9.33 -12.83 -37.13
N SER A 113 8.92 -13.07 -35.86
CA SER A 113 7.75 -13.90 -35.54
C SER A 113 6.49 -13.11 -35.17
N ALA A 114 6.57 -11.77 -35.06
CA ALA A 114 5.48 -10.88 -34.61
C ALA A 114 4.85 -11.29 -33.27
N THR A 115 5.57 -12.05 -32.45
CA THR A 115 5.06 -12.52 -31.17
C THR A 115 5.20 -11.40 -30.13
N ALA A 116 4.08 -10.85 -29.69
CA ALA A 116 4.03 -9.87 -28.62
C ALA A 116 3.93 -10.58 -27.26
N SER A 117 4.83 -10.27 -26.34
CA SER A 117 4.78 -10.81 -24.97
C SER A 117 4.45 -9.70 -23.97
N THR A 118 3.82 -10.07 -22.86
CA THR A 118 3.52 -9.18 -21.74
C THR A 118 4.30 -9.66 -20.52
N GLN A 119 4.83 -8.71 -19.75
CA GLN A 119 5.52 -8.99 -18.49
C GLN A 119 4.57 -8.77 -17.32
N VAL A 120 4.54 -9.70 -16.36
CA VAL A 120 3.86 -9.47 -15.07
C VAL A 120 4.75 -8.56 -14.22
N LEU A 121 4.26 -7.37 -13.91
CA LEU A 121 4.96 -6.38 -13.08
C LEU A 121 4.60 -6.52 -11.60
N LEU A 122 3.38 -6.98 -11.31
CA LEU A 122 2.87 -7.22 -9.95
C LEU A 122 1.80 -8.31 -9.99
N ASP A 123 1.80 -9.20 -9.00
CA ASP A 123 0.75 -10.21 -8.76
C ASP A 123 0.54 -10.38 -7.25
N ARG A 124 -0.26 -9.49 -6.67
CA ARG A 124 -0.61 -9.52 -5.25
C ARG A 124 -1.86 -10.36 -5.06
N ARG A 125 -1.76 -11.42 -4.27
CA ARG A 125 -2.89 -12.29 -3.91
C ARG A 125 -3.09 -12.34 -2.41
N LEU A 126 -4.33 -12.14 -2.01
CA LEU A 126 -4.77 -12.21 -0.61
C LEU A 126 -5.82 -13.31 -0.46
N VAL A 127 -5.90 -13.86 0.75
CA VAL A 127 -7.00 -14.73 1.17
C VAL A 127 -7.85 -13.95 2.17
N VAL A 128 -9.12 -13.82 1.83
CA VAL A 128 -10.13 -13.16 2.65
C VAL A 128 -10.99 -14.22 3.32
N MET A 129 -11.26 -14.03 4.61
CA MET A 129 -11.97 -14.97 5.47
C MET A 129 -13.03 -14.24 6.27
N GLY A 130 -14.09 -14.95 6.65
CA GLY A 130 -15.00 -14.44 7.64
C GLY A 130 -14.45 -14.50 9.05
N GLU A 131 -15.23 -14.00 10.01
CA GLU A 131 -14.84 -13.95 11.41
C GLU A 131 -14.33 -15.30 11.91
N ARG A 132 -13.19 -15.26 12.60
CA ARG A 132 -12.57 -16.38 13.28
C ARG A 132 -11.81 -15.90 14.50
N TYR A 133 -11.56 -16.82 15.43
CA TYR A 133 -11.06 -16.49 16.75
C TYR A 133 -10.00 -17.48 17.19
N PHE A 134 -8.96 -16.98 17.86
CA PHE A 134 -8.16 -17.80 18.77
C PHE A 134 -8.98 -18.03 20.03
N VAL A 135 -9.38 -19.28 20.28
CA VAL A 135 -10.19 -19.64 21.44
C VAL A 135 -9.43 -20.57 22.38
N ARG A 136 -9.55 -20.30 23.67
CA ARG A 136 -8.92 -21.11 24.71
C ARG A 136 -9.68 -22.44 24.83
N ARG A 137 -8.95 -23.55 24.83
CA ARG A 137 -9.52 -24.89 25.01
C ARG A 137 -10.10 -25.06 26.41
N SER A 138 -11.11 -25.92 26.53
CA SER A 138 -11.77 -26.22 27.80
C SER A 138 -10.79 -26.77 28.84
N THR A 139 -11.11 -26.59 30.12
CA THR A 139 -10.25 -27.01 31.24
C THR A 139 -9.96 -28.51 31.19
N LEU A 140 -10.95 -29.34 30.83
CA LEU A 140 -10.79 -30.78 30.66
C LEU A 140 -9.74 -31.13 29.59
N VAL A 141 -9.84 -30.52 28.40
CA VAL A 141 -8.89 -30.75 27.30
C VAL A 141 -7.48 -30.31 27.67
N ARG A 142 -7.34 -29.20 28.42
CA ARG A 142 -6.04 -28.72 28.89
C ARG A 142 -5.43 -29.63 29.94
N TYR A 143 -6.23 -30.20 30.84
CA TYR A 143 -5.78 -31.19 31.80
C TYR A 143 -5.27 -32.45 31.09
N LEU A 144 -6.04 -32.96 30.12
CA LEU A 144 -5.62 -34.09 29.30
C LEU A 144 -4.32 -33.79 28.53
N ASN A 145 -4.19 -32.61 27.92
CA ASN A 145 -2.95 -32.19 27.26
C ASN A 145 -1.76 -32.17 28.20
N LYS A 146 -1.94 -31.72 29.46
CA LYS A 146 -0.89 -31.77 30.48
C LYS A 146 -0.51 -33.20 30.85
N ALA A 147 -1.49 -34.09 31.05
CA ALA A 147 -1.23 -35.50 31.33
C ALA A 147 -0.45 -36.18 30.20
N VAL A 148 -0.82 -35.91 28.94
CA VAL A 148 -0.07 -36.39 27.76
C VAL A 148 1.35 -35.82 27.73
N ALA A 149 1.54 -34.54 28.00
CA ALA A 149 2.87 -33.94 28.05
C ALA A 149 3.73 -34.59 29.16
N ILE A 150 3.15 -34.90 30.33
CA ILE A 150 3.85 -35.61 31.41
C ILE A 150 4.20 -37.04 30.99
N GLY A 151 3.23 -37.80 30.47
CA GLY A 151 3.42 -39.19 30.05
C GLY A 151 4.36 -39.37 28.86
N THR A 152 4.58 -38.31 28.07
CA THR A 152 5.56 -38.28 26.97
C THR A 152 6.86 -37.58 27.34
N PHE A 153 7.10 -37.30 28.62
CA PHE A 153 8.28 -36.55 29.11
C PHE A 153 8.51 -35.22 28.37
N GLY A 154 7.42 -34.57 27.95
CA GLY A 154 7.44 -33.30 27.24
C GLY A 154 7.58 -33.41 25.73
N ALA A 155 7.74 -34.61 25.16
CA ALA A 155 7.87 -34.80 23.71
C ALA A 155 6.61 -34.37 22.93
N VAL A 156 5.42 -34.46 23.55
CA VAL A 156 4.16 -34.01 22.93
C VAL A 156 3.52 -32.90 23.75
N ARG A 157 3.63 -31.65 23.29
CA ARG A 157 2.91 -30.49 23.85
C ARG A 157 1.86 -29.97 22.88
N ARG A 158 0.59 -30.07 23.27
CA ARG A 158 -0.53 -29.50 22.52
C ARG A 158 -0.86 -28.10 23.03
N ALA A 159 -1.11 -27.17 22.11
CA ALA A 159 -1.45 -25.79 22.45
C ALA A 159 -2.78 -25.69 23.22
N ASP A 160 -2.79 -24.84 24.25
CA ASP A 160 -3.98 -24.50 25.05
C ASP A 160 -5.03 -23.70 24.27
N TRP A 161 -4.68 -23.25 23.07
CA TRP A 161 -5.52 -22.48 22.17
C TRP A 161 -5.81 -23.27 20.89
N LYS A 162 -6.88 -22.89 20.19
CA LYS A 162 -7.19 -23.34 18.83
C LYS A 162 -7.70 -22.15 18.01
N LEU A 163 -7.47 -22.18 16.70
CA LEU A 163 -8.09 -21.24 15.77
C LEU A 163 -9.42 -21.83 15.30
N THR A 164 -10.51 -21.06 15.35
CA THR A 164 -11.82 -21.52 14.83
C THR A 164 -11.82 -21.52 13.31
N ALA A 165 -12.68 -22.34 12.71
CA ALA A 165 -12.99 -22.19 11.30
C ALA A 165 -13.60 -20.80 11.04
N PRO A 166 -13.29 -20.15 9.91
CA PRO A 166 -13.96 -18.91 9.50
C PRO A 166 -15.45 -19.12 9.29
N LYS A 167 -16.26 -18.13 9.69
CA LYS A 167 -17.67 -18.08 9.30
C LYS A 167 -17.81 -17.75 7.80
N PRO A 168 -18.84 -18.22 7.10
CA PRO A 168 -19.13 -17.78 5.74
C PRO A 168 -19.39 -16.27 5.66
N ILE A 169 -18.81 -15.60 4.67
CA ILE A 169 -19.03 -14.19 4.36
C ILE A 169 -19.28 -13.99 2.87
N ALA A 170 -20.05 -12.96 2.54
CA ALA A 170 -20.30 -12.54 1.16
C ALA A 170 -19.28 -11.47 0.70
N ALA A 171 -18.86 -10.60 1.62
CA ALA A 171 -17.95 -9.51 1.32
C ALA A 171 -17.15 -9.07 2.56
N LEU A 172 -15.99 -8.43 2.35
CA LEU A 172 -15.19 -7.79 3.39
C LEU A 172 -14.37 -6.62 2.81
N PRO A 173 -14.38 -5.42 3.39
CA PRO A 173 -13.47 -4.35 2.98
C PRO A 173 -12.00 -4.79 3.11
N VAL A 174 -11.18 -4.56 2.08
CA VAL A 174 -9.78 -4.99 2.08
C VAL A 174 -8.90 -3.94 2.78
N ARG A 175 -9.08 -3.82 4.10
CA ARG A 175 -8.39 -2.81 4.92
C ARG A 175 -7.52 -3.45 6.00
N TYR A 176 -6.52 -2.70 6.49
CA TYR A 176 -5.56 -3.21 7.45
C TYR A 176 -6.15 -3.49 8.84
N GLU A 177 -7.32 -2.93 9.15
CA GLU A 177 -8.12 -3.29 10.33
C GLU A 177 -8.45 -4.79 10.34
N TYR A 178 -8.57 -5.43 9.18
CA TYR A 178 -8.86 -6.86 9.09
C TYR A 178 -7.62 -7.75 8.91
N ALA A 179 -6.44 -7.14 8.81
CA ALA A 179 -5.16 -7.84 8.69
C ALA A 179 -4.53 -8.10 10.07
N TRP A 180 -3.42 -8.85 10.09
CA TRP A 180 -2.63 -9.03 11.31
C TRP A 180 -2.19 -7.70 11.90
N GLY A 181 -2.44 -7.49 13.19
CA GLY A 181 -2.09 -6.28 13.91
C GLY A 181 -2.92 -6.06 15.17
N GLY A 182 -2.98 -4.82 15.62
CA GLY A 182 -3.82 -4.37 16.73
C GLY A 182 -3.03 -3.85 17.93
N GLN A 183 -3.71 -3.68 19.04
CA GLN A 183 -3.15 -3.11 20.26
C GLN A 183 -3.70 -3.78 21.53
N CYS A 184 -2.87 -3.78 22.57
CA CYS A 184 -3.17 -4.24 23.92
C CYS A 184 -3.19 -3.03 24.85
N ARG A 185 -4.38 -2.55 25.19
CA ARG A 185 -4.58 -1.35 26.03
C ARG A 185 -5.43 -1.66 27.25
N VAL A 186 -4.99 -1.25 28.43
CA VAL A 186 -5.80 -1.29 29.66
C VAL A 186 -5.80 0.10 30.30
N ASN A 187 -6.95 0.76 30.29
CA ASN A 187 -7.15 2.06 30.92
C ASN A 187 -7.18 1.95 32.45
N ALA A 188 -6.90 3.07 33.14
CA ALA A 188 -6.86 3.14 34.60
C ALA A 188 -8.21 2.88 35.28
N ASP A 189 -9.30 3.25 34.62
CA ASP A 189 -10.68 3.02 35.05
C ASP A 189 -11.16 1.58 34.84
N HIS A 190 -10.42 0.76 34.10
CA HIS A 190 -10.82 -0.61 33.79
C HIS A 190 -10.57 -1.57 34.96
N ALA A 191 -11.51 -2.47 35.25
CA ALA A 191 -11.40 -3.49 36.31
C ALA A 191 -10.23 -4.48 36.17
N ALA A 192 -9.48 -4.42 35.06
CA ALA A 192 -8.26 -5.20 34.84
C ALA A 192 -6.97 -4.45 35.22
N ALA A 193 -7.03 -3.14 35.48
CA ALA A 193 -5.86 -2.32 35.81
C ALA A 193 -5.02 -2.91 36.95
N GLY A 194 -5.67 -3.34 38.04
CA GLY A 194 -5.00 -3.99 39.18
C GLY A 194 -4.32 -5.33 38.85
N ARG A 195 -4.71 -5.99 37.75
CA ARG A 195 -4.13 -7.27 37.30
C ARG A 195 -2.95 -7.09 36.33
N VAL A 196 -2.71 -5.88 35.85
CA VAL A 196 -1.60 -5.57 34.94
C VAL A 196 -0.27 -5.67 35.72
N PRO A 197 0.69 -6.52 35.29
CA PRO A 197 1.99 -6.64 35.93
C PRO A 197 2.75 -5.31 35.95
N LYS A 198 3.45 -4.99 37.04
CA LYS A 198 4.21 -3.74 37.17
C LYS A 198 5.22 -3.52 36.04
N ALA A 199 5.89 -4.58 35.59
CA ALA A 199 6.92 -4.54 34.55
C ALA A 199 6.43 -4.13 33.14
N VAL A 200 5.11 -4.09 32.91
CA VAL A 200 4.54 -3.66 31.61
C VAL A 200 3.68 -2.40 31.75
N ARG A 201 3.64 -1.79 32.94
CA ARG A 201 2.93 -0.52 33.14
C ARG A 201 3.74 0.61 32.53
N LEU A 202 3.05 1.63 32.04
CA LEU A 202 3.71 2.83 31.55
C LEU A 202 4.47 3.51 32.69
N ASP A 203 5.75 3.80 32.48
CA ASP A 203 6.54 4.65 33.39
C ASP A 203 6.21 6.14 33.20
N ASP A 204 6.78 7.00 34.03
CA ASP A 204 6.47 8.44 34.03
C ASP A 204 6.82 9.11 32.69
N GLN A 205 7.91 8.67 32.04
CA GLN A 205 8.32 9.21 30.75
C GLN A 205 7.36 8.78 29.63
N GLN A 206 6.94 7.51 29.63
CA GLN A 206 5.97 6.98 28.69
C GLN A 206 4.59 7.60 28.88
N GLN A 207 4.18 7.89 30.12
CA GLN A 207 2.94 8.60 30.41
C GLN A 207 3.00 10.05 29.90
N ALA A 208 4.09 10.76 30.17
CA ALA A 208 4.28 12.13 29.70
C ALA A 208 4.31 12.24 28.16
N GLY A 209 4.83 11.22 27.46
CA GLY A 209 4.87 11.16 26.00
C GLY A 209 3.65 10.50 25.34
N HIS A 210 2.66 10.02 26.11
CA HIS A 210 1.54 9.26 25.54
C HIS A 210 0.63 10.19 24.69
N PRO A 211 0.18 9.80 23.49
CA PRO A 211 -0.65 10.66 22.64
C PRO A 211 -2.00 11.02 23.29
N ASP A 212 -2.57 10.10 24.08
CA ASP A 212 -3.86 10.31 24.74
C ASP A 212 -3.71 10.89 26.15
N GLN A 213 -3.20 12.12 26.28
CA GLN A 213 -2.99 12.79 27.57
C GLN A 213 -4.27 12.91 28.42
N GLY A 214 -5.46 12.92 27.80
CA GLY A 214 -6.74 12.97 28.52
C GLY A 214 -7.19 11.66 29.16
N GLN A 215 -6.66 10.51 28.72
CA GLN A 215 -7.02 9.19 29.27
C GLN A 215 -5.85 8.21 29.15
N ILE A 216 -4.78 8.50 29.89
CA ILE A 216 -3.54 7.70 29.86
C ILE A 216 -3.82 6.27 30.38
N PRO A 217 -3.46 5.24 29.60
CA PRO A 217 -3.66 3.86 30.03
C PRO A 217 -2.61 3.42 31.05
N VAL A 218 -2.95 2.40 31.86
CA VAL A 218 -1.98 1.79 32.80
C VAL A 218 -0.92 1.00 32.05
N ALA A 219 -1.31 0.34 30.96
CA ALA A 219 -0.39 -0.34 30.05
C ALA A 219 -0.93 -0.26 28.63
N HIS A 220 -0.02 -0.03 27.68
CA HIS A 220 -0.33 0.06 26.27
C HIS A 220 0.82 -0.53 25.45
N THR A 221 0.50 -1.50 24.60
CA THR A 221 1.45 -2.09 23.64
C THR A 221 0.75 -2.21 22.30
N THR A 222 1.37 -1.70 21.24
CA THR A 222 0.82 -1.77 19.87
C THR A 222 1.63 -2.76 19.04
N CYS A 223 0.99 -3.39 18.05
CA CYS A 223 1.72 -4.04 16.97
C CYS A 223 2.23 -2.93 16.04
N GLU A 224 3.50 -2.56 16.17
CA GLU A 224 4.06 -1.40 15.47
C GLU A 224 3.99 -1.51 13.93
N ALA A 225 3.92 -2.74 13.40
CA ALA A 225 3.74 -2.97 11.97
C ALA A 225 2.31 -2.66 11.47
N ASN A 226 1.30 -2.72 12.34
CA ASN A 226 -0.10 -2.41 12.04
C ASN A 226 -0.91 -2.26 13.35
N PRO A 227 -0.96 -1.08 13.97
CA PRO A 227 -1.62 -0.86 15.26
C PRO A 227 -3.16 -0.95 15.21
N VAL A 228 -3.76 -0.84 14.02
CA VAL A 228 -5.23 -0.85 13.83
C VAL A 228 -5.79 -2.24 13.50
N GLY A 229 -4.93 -3.22 13.27
CA GLY A 229 -5.32 -4.57 12.85
C GLY A 229 -5.96 -5.44 13.93
N LEU A 230 -6.05 -6.74 13.62
CA LEU A 230 -6.63 -7.76 14.49
C LEU A 230 -5.64 -8.87 14.82
N GLY A 231 -5.82 -9.53 15.96
CA GLY A 231 -5.07 -10.73 16.35
C GLY A 231 -3.90 -10.50 17.29
N PHE A 232 -3.29 -9.32 17.33
CA PHE A 232 -2.20 -9.04 18.25
C PHE A 232 -2.70 -9.02 19.69
N ALA A 233 -2.17 -9.90 20.52
CA ALA A 233 -2.56 -10.02 21.92
C ALA A 233 -1.38 -10.51 22.77
N CYS A 234 -0.73 -9.60 23.48
CA CYS A 234 0.38 -9.94 24.38
C CYS A 234 -0.08 -10.87 25.51
N ARG A 235 0.81 -11.75 25.97
CA ARG A 235 0.52 -12.70 27.04
C ARG A 235 0.06 -12.03 28.35
N TRP A 236 0.64 -10.88 28.68
CA TRP A 236 0.23 -10.09 29.85
C TRP A 236 -1.22 -9.61 29.71
N TYR A 237 -1.61 -9.18 28.51
CA TYR A 237 -2.93 -8.63 28.21
C TYR A 237 -4.00 -9.71 28.30
N VAL A 238 -3.75 -10.86 27.63
CA VAL A 238 -4.62 -12.05 27.70
C VAL A 238 -4.87 -12.48 29.15
N LYS A 239 -3.82 -12.48 29.99
CA LYS A 239 -3.91 -12.85 31.41
C LYS A 239 -4.66 -11.79 32.23
N ALA A 240 -4.28 -10.52 32.10
CA ALA A 240 -4.87 -9.41 32.85
C ALA A 240 -6.36 -9.28 32.56
N MET A 241 -6.76 -9.35 31.29
CA MET A 241 -8.14 -9.25 30.82
C MET A 241 -8.95 -10.55 31.00
N LYS A 242 -8.30 -11.67 31.38
CA LYS A 242 -8.91 -13.02 31.45
C LYS A 242 -9.58 -13.44 30.13
N LEU A 243 -8.95 -13.11 28.99
CA LEU A 243 -9.51 -13.42 27.68
C LEU A 243 -9.65 -14.94 27.48
N ARG A 244 -10.82 -15.35 27.00
CA ARG A 244 -11.10 -16.71 26.54
C ARG A 244 -11.07 -16.83 25.01
N GLN A 245 -11.17 -15.69 24.34
CA GLN A 245 -11.11 -15.57 22.89
C GLN A 245 -10.40 -14.28 22.50
N VAL A 246 -9.72 -14.30 21.35
CA VAL A 246 -9.12 -13.15 20.68
C VAL A 246 -9.53 -13.23 19.22
N ALA A 247 -10.03 -12.14 18.64
CA ALA A 247 -10.34 -12.07 17.22
C ALA A 247 -9.08 -12.35 16.40
N ALA A 248 -9.18 -13.17 15.36
CA ALA A 248 -8.06 -13.46 14.46
C ALA A 248 -8.22 -12.69 13.14
N PRO A 249 -7.12 -12.39 12.42
CA PRO A 249 -7.18 -11.68 11.14
C PRO A 249 -8.09 -12.35 10.14
N GLN A 250 -8.75 -11.54 9.34
CA GLN A 250 -9.60 -11.96 8.24
C GLN A 250 -8.92 -11.81 6.87
N ILE A 251 -7.78 -11.12 6.83
CA ILE A 251 -6.97 -10.95 5.61
C ILE A 251 -5.57 -11.52 5.87
N GLU A 252 -5.14 -12.40 4.97
CA GLU A 252 -3.80 -12.99 4.94
C GLU A 252 -3.20 -12.88 3.53
N ALA A 253 -1.88 -12.85 3.42
CA ALA A 253 -1.22 -13.06 2.14
C ALA A 253 -1.40 -14.53 1.69
N ALA A 254 -1.61 -14.75 0.39
CA ALA A 254 -1.75 -16.10 -0.13
C ALA A 254 -0.49 -16.93 0.16
N GLY A 255 -0.68 -18.12 0.76
CA GLY A 255 0.43 -19.01 1.15
C GLY A 255 1.06 -18.71 2.52
N GLN A 256 0.65 -17.65 3.22
CA GLN A 256 1.17 -17.26 4.53
C GLN A 256 0.09 -17.32 5.62
N SER A 257 -0.48 -18.51 5.83
CA SER A 257 -1.57 -18.65 6.79
C SER A 257 -1.12 -18.59 8.25
N ILE A 258 -1.90 -17.87 9.05
CA ILE A 258 -1.61 -17.70 10.48
C ILE A 258 -1.96 -18.99 11.21
N THR A 259 -1.01 -19.46 12.00
CA THR A 259 -1.17 -20.63 12.85
C THR A 259 -1.27 -20.23 14.32
N VAL A 260 -1.86 -21.09 15.15
CA VAL A 260 -1.88 -20.90 16.61
C VAL A 260 -0.47 -20.81 17.19
N GLN A 261 0.50 -21.56 16.62
CA GLN A 261 1.89 -21.51 17.09
C GLN A 261 2.55 -20.17 16.77
N ALA A 262 2.36 -19.66 15.55
CA ALA A 262 2.87 -18.34 15.17
C ALA A 262 2.25 -17.25 16.05
N TRP A 263 0.94 -17.31 16.29
CA TRP A 263 0.24 -16.38 17.19
C TRP A 263 0.75 -16.45 18.65
N LEU A 264 1.02 -17.65 19.17
CA LEU A 264 1.56 -17.80 20.52
C LEU A 264 2.98 -17.22 20.65
N ARG A 265 3.85 -17.42 19.66
CA ARG A 265 5.18 -16.77 19.62
C ARG A 265 5.04 -15.25 19.56
N ALA A 266 4.16 -14.77 18.69
CA ALA A 266 3.80 -13.37 18.57
C ALA A 266 3.22 -12.74 19.84
N SER A 267 2.68 -13.53 20.77
CA SER A 267 2.20 -13.03 22.06
C SER A 267 3.31 -12.81 23.09
N GLU A 268 4.50 -13.36 22.83
CA GLU A 268 5.70 -13.23 23.66
C GLU A 268 6.64 -12.13 23.15
N GLU A 269 6.56 -11.80 21.86
CA GLU A 269 7.32 -10.73 21.20
C GLU A 269 6.44 -9.49 21.00
N GLN A 270 6.97 -8.29 21.21
CA GLN A 270 6.23 -7.04 20.89
C GLN A 270 6.07 -6.85 19.38
N SER A 271 7.07 -7.26 18.58
CA SER A 271 7.09 -7.15 17.12
C SER A 271 7.60 -8.44 16.46
N PRO A 272 6.73 -9.45 16.26
CA PRO A 272 7.14 -10.73 15.70
C PRO A 272 7.40 -10.66 14.20
N ALA A 273 8.63 -10.95 13.77
CA ALA A 273 9.02 -10.90 12.36
C ALA A 273 8.23 -11.87 11.45
N SER A 274 7.63 -12.90 12.05
CA SER A 274 6.94 -13.99 11.35
C SER A 274 5.50 -13.68 10.93
N LEU A 275 4.88 -12.62 11.48
CA LEU A 275 3.51 -12.23 11.16
C LEU A 275 3.49 -10.77 10.69
N ARG A 276 3.04 -10.55 9.46
CA ARG A 276 2.99 -9.23 8.83
C ARG A 276 1.58 -8.91 8.36
N PRO A 277 1.14 -7.64 8.44
CA PRO A 277 -0.11 -7.22 7.85
C PRO A 277 -0.08 -7.45 6.33
N ALA A 278 -1.16 -8.00 5.78
CA ALA A 278 -1.34 -8.13 4.34
C ALA A 278 -2.46 -7.19 3.88
N GLY A 279 -2.25 -6.49 2.77
CA GLY A 279 -3.20 -5.54 2.23
C GLY A 279 -2.81 -5.06 0.83
N ILE A 280 -3.66 -4.19 0.28
CA ILE A 280 -3.51 -3.52 -1.03
C ILE A 280 -3.74 -1.99 -0.95
N GLY A 281 -3.97 -1.46 0.25
CA GLY A 281 -4.11 -0.02 0.53
C GLY A 281 -2.83 0.58 1.11
N VAL A 282 -2.94 1.82 1.58
CA VAL A 282 -1.83 2.60 2.14
C VAL A 282 -1.40 2.07 3.51
N VAL A 283 -0.09 1.83 3.66
CA VAL A 283 0.59 1.54 4.92
C VAL A 283 0.91 2.85 5.62
N GLY A 284 0.50 3.02 6.87
CA GLY A 284 0.70 4.28 7.60
C GLY A 284 2.16 4.67 7.81
N LYS A 285 2.48 5.97 7.73
CA LYS A 285 3.84 6.53 7.93
C LYS A 285 4.46 6.15 9.28
N ALA A 286 3.64 6.10 10.34
CA ALA A 286 4.08 5.76 11.70
C ALA A 286 4.31 4.26 11.94
N TRP A 287 4.04 3.39 10.95
CA TRP A 287 4.21 1.94 11.12
C TRP A 287 5.66 1.56 10.86
N THR A 288 6.20 0.55 11.54
CA THR A 288 7.64 0.21 11.51
C THR A 288 8.19 0.00 10.11
N THR A 289 7.37 -0.51 9.17
CA THR A 289 7.75 -0.72 7.76
C THR A 289 8.15 0.56 7.03
N ARG A 290 7.61 1.70 7.45
CA ARG A 290 7.97 3.03 6.92
C ARG A 290 8.77 3.83 7.92
N LEU A 291 8.40 3.82 9.20
CA LEU A 291 9.09 4.58 10.24
C LEU A 291 10.59 4.26 10.30
N SER A 292 10.99 3.01 10.08
CA SER A 292 12.41 2.60 10.00
C SER A 292 13.19 3.23 8.84
N LEU A 293 12.52 3.83 7.86
CA LEU A 293 13.10 4.54 6.72
C LEU A 293 13.18 6.06 6.93
N ALA A 294 12.57 6.58 8.00
CA ALA A 294 12.57 8.01 8.31
C ALA A 294 13.94 8.50 8.81
N GLY A 295 14.87 7.59 9.11
CA GLY A 295 16.17 7.90 9.69
C GLY A 295 16.11 8.13 11.20
N THR A 296 17.26 8.46 11.78
CA THR A 296 17.45 8.58 13.23
C THR A 296 17.35 10.05 13.67
N TYR A 297 16.34 10.36 14.50
CA TYR A 297 16.11 11.70 15.07
C TYR A 297 16.51 11.72 16.56
N ASP A 298 17.82 11.66 16.83
CA ASP A 298 18.39 11.71 18.18
C ASP A 298 18.91 13.11 18.56
N GLU A 299 19.52 13.24 19.75
CA GLU A 299 20.11 14.49 20.22
C GLU A 299 21.20 15.03 19.29
N ARG A 300 21.94 14.14 18.61
CA ARG A 300 22.96 14.53 17.65
C ARG A 300 22.32 15.15 16.41
N TRP A 301 21.28 14.53 15.85
CA TRP A 301 20.50 15.15 14.78
C TRP A 301 19.97 16.52 15.21
N LEU A 302 19.43 16.65 16.42
CA LEU A 302 18.90 17.91 16.92
C LEU A 302 19.99 18.99 17.02
N ALA A 303 21.19 18.64 17.48
CA ALA A 303 22.30 19.58 17.66
C ALA A 303 23.01 19.98 16.35
N GLU A 304 23.16 19.03 15.42
CA GLU A 304 24.06 19.19 14.26
C GLU A 304 23.32 19.36 12.92
N ARG A 305 22.06 18.91 12.84
CA ARG A 305 21.36 18.71 11.55
C ARG A 305 20.04 19.45 11.43
N HIS A 306 19.32 19.64 12.54
CA HIS A 306 18.04 20.34 12.52
C HIS A 306 18.15 21.71 11.81
N PRO A 307 17.27 22.05 10.85
CA PRO A 307 16.00 21.39 10.48
C PRO A 307 16.09 20.40 9.30
N GLY A 308 17.29 19.98 8.88
CA GLY A 308 17.48 19.05 7.76
C GLY A 308 17.08 17.60 8.09
N LEU A 309 16.99 16.76 7.05
CA LEU A 309 16.74 15.32 7.22
C LEU A 309 17.92 14.61 7.91
N PRO A 310 17.71 13.49 8.61
CA PRO A 310 18.78 12.60 9.04
C PRO A 310 19.62 12.09 7.86
N ASP A 311 20.90 11.79 8.08
CA ASP A 311 21.80 11.27 7.03
C ASP A 311 21.40 9.86 6.56
N ASP A 312 20.76 9.08 7.43
CA ASP A 312 20.25 7.74 7.16
C ASP A 312 18.79 7.72 6.66
N PHE A 313 18.20 8.88 6.36
CA PHE A 313 16.86 8.97 5.77
C PHE A 313 16.82 8.29 4.39
N GLN A 314 15.82 7.45 4.18
CA GLN A 314 15.60 6.76 2.91
C GLN A 314 14.32 7.24 2.25
N PHE A 315 14.40 7.73 1.01
CA PHE A 315 13.23 8.23 0.26
C PHE A 315 12.11 7.21 0.06
N ARG A 316 12.39 5.90 0.21
CA ARG A 316 11.36 4.85 0.26
C ARG A 316 10.34 5.08 1.38
N TYR A 317 10.65 5.88 2.39
CA TYR A 317 9.69 6.38 3.40
C TYR A 317 8.42 6.97 2.74
N TRP A 318 8.57 7.63 1.59
CA TRP A 318 7.45 8.27 0.87
C TRP A 318 6.62 7.32 0.02
N ASN A 319 7.06 6.08 -0.20
CA ASN A 319 6.21 5.05 -0.81
C ASN A 319 5.21 4.54 0.23
N GLY A 320 3.92 4.76 -0.04
CA GLY A 320 2.83 4.43 0.86
C GLY A 320 2.23 3.04 0.63
N ALA A 321 2.47 2.41 -0.54
CA ALA A 321 1.95 1.08 -0.80
C ALA A 321 2.69 0.01 0.02
N HIS A 322 2.02 -1.11 0.28
CA HIS A 322 2.70 -2.33 0.78
C HIS A 322 3.89 -2.69 -0.13
N ALA A 323 4.97 -3.27 0.39
CA ALA A 323 6.16 -3.58 -0.41
C ALA A 323 5.84 -4.43 -1.66
N ASP A 324 4.99 -5.46 -1.52
CA ASP A 324 4.48 -6.28 -2.64
C ASP A 324 3.50 -5.55 -3.59
N MET A 325 3.22 -4.27 -3.32
CA MET A 325 2.38 -3.37 -4.11
C MET A 325 3.17 -2.16 -4.64
N GLN A 326 4.51 -2.23 -4.60
CA GLN A 326 5.41 -1.25 -5.19
C GLN A 326 6.06 -1.84 -6.44
N VAL A 327 6.08 -1.08 -7.53
CA VAL A 327 6.68 -1.48 -8.82
C VAL A 327 7.61 -0.39 -9.33
N PRO A 328 8.51 -0.67 -10.30
CA PRO A 328 9.19 0.39 -11.03
C PRO A 328 8.19 1.40 -11.62
N HIS A 329 8.61 2.65 -11.85
CA HIS A 329 7.72 3.68 -12.41
C HIS A 329 7.04 3.18 -13.68
N LEU A 330 5.71 3.32 -13.69
CA LEU A 330 4.87 2.84 -14.77
C LEU A 330 4.93 3.80 -15.97
N LYS A 331 4.68 3.27 -17.16
CA LYS A 331 4.59 4.06 -18.40
C LYS A 331 3.21 4.66 -18.61
N GLY A 332 2.21 4.20 -17.85
CA GLY A 332 0.82 4.63 -17.97
C GLY A 332 0.05 3.90 -19.06
N ASN A 333 0.59 2.80 -19.62
CA ASN A 333 -0.05 1.97 -20.65
C ASN A 333 -0.18 0.48 -20.23
N GLU A 334 0.11 0.19 -18.96
CA GLU A 334 -0.06 -1.12 -18.36
C GLU A 334 -1.53 -1.52 -18.29
N THR A 335 -1.78 -2.80 -17.99
CA THR A 335 -3.13 -3.27 -17.67
C THR A 335 -3.21 -3.80 -16.26
N LEU A 336 -4.15 -3.26 -15.49
CA LEU A 336 -4.53 -3.77 -14.18
C LEU A 336 -5.66 -4.79 -14.31
N VAL A 337 -5.57 -5.89 -13.58
CA VAL A 337 -6.63 -6.89 -13.43
C VAL A 337 -6.91 -7.08 -11.95
N LEU A 338 -8.15 -6.83 -11.57
CA LEU A 338 -8.65 -6.98 -10.21
C LEU A 338 -9.50 -8.24 -10.14
N THR A 339 -9.24 -9.12 -9.18
CA THR A 339 -9.96 -10.39 -8.99
C THR A 339 -10.72 -10.35 -7.69
N ASN A 340 -12.04 -10.56 -7.77
CA ASN A 340 -12.98 -10.61 -6.63
C ASN A 340 -12.97 -9.32 -5.79
N LEU A 341 -12.70 -8.18 -6.41
CA LEU A 341 -12.71 -6.84 -5.80
C LEU A 341 -13.88 -5.96 -6.27
N VAL A 342 -14.79 -6.54 -7.04
CA VAL A 342 -16.09 -5.96 -7.41
C VAL A 342 -17.18 -7.04 -7.29
N PRO A 343 -18.45 -6.67 -7.02
CA PRO A 343 -19.55 -7.62 -6.96
C PRO A 343 -19.68 -8.45 -8.24
N HIS A 344 -20.10 -9.70 -8.11
CA HIS A 344 -20.47 -10.52 -9.25
C HIS A 344 -21.55 -9.83 -10.10
N GLY A 345 -21.33 -9.76 -11.42
CA GLY A 345 -22.24 -9.08 -12.35
C GLY A 345 -22.02 -7.57 -12.47
N THR A 346 -20.97 -7.02 -11.86
CA THR A 346 -20.57 -5.63 -12.08
C THR A 346 -20.30 -5.39 -13.57
N LEU A 347 -20.73 -4.25 -14.09
CA LEU A 347 -20.55 -3.88 -15.49
C LEU A 347 -19.07 -3.96 -15.89
N HIS A 348 -18.78 -4.52 -17.07
CA HIS A 348 -17.43 -4.76 -17.61
C HIS A 348 -16.56 -5.78 -16.85
N SER A 349 -17.08 -6.38 -15.78
CA SER A 349 -16.44 -7.53 -15.18
C SER A 349 -16.70 -8.81 -15.98
N LYS A 350 -15.79 -9.78 -15.88
CA LYS A 350 -15.92 -11.13 -16.47
C LYS A 350 -15.80 -12.18 -15.38
N VAL A 351 -16.44 -13.33 -15.59
CA VAL A 351 -16.24 -14.50 -14.73
C VAL A 351 -15.17 -15.38 -15.37
N ASP A 352 -14.12 -15.72 -14.62
CA ASP A 352 -13.09 -16.66 -15.07
C ASP A 352 -13.54 -18.12 -14.96
N GLU A 353 -12.74 -19.06 -15.47
CA GLU A 353 -13.02 -20.50 -15.41
C GLU A 353 -13.19 -21.05 -13.98
N ARG A 354 -12.66 -20.33 -12.97
CA ARG A 354 -12.74 -20.69 -11.56
C ARG A 354 -13.92 -20.02 -10.85
N GLY A 355 -14.75 -19.27 -11.57
CA GLY A 355 -15.91 -18.57 -11.03
C GLY A 355 -15.59 -17.21 -10.39
N ASN A 356 -14.35 -16.72 -10.48
CA ASN A 356 -13.98 -15.43 -9.92
C ASN A 356 -14.45 -14.29 -10.81
N THR A 357 -14.89 -13.20 -10.20
CA THR A 357 -15.19 -11.95 -10.92
C THR A 357 -13.90 -11.19 -11.17
N THR A 358 -13.65 -10.81 -12.41
CA THR A 358 -12.43 -10.11 -12.84
C THR A 358 -12.79 -8.79 -13.51
N LEU A 359 -12.15 -7.70 -13.08
CA LEU A 359 -12.26 -6.38 -13.72
C LEU A 359 -10.92 -6.02 -14.34
N ARG A 360 -10.91 -5.77 -15.65
CA ARG A 360 -9.71 -5.39 -16.41
C ARG A 360 -9.75 -3.89 -16.70
N ILE A 361 -8.68 -3.18 -16.34
CA ILE A 361 -8.53 -1.74 -16.49
C ILE A 361 -7.23 -1.47 -17.26
N PRO A 362 -7.29 -1.25 -18.59
CA PRO A 362 -6.15 -0.75 -19.34
C PRO A 362 -5.90 0.72 -18.98
N LEU A 363 -4.64 1.07 -18.68
CA LEU A 363 -4.23 2.45 -18.49
C LEU A 363 -4.21 3.20 -19.83
N PRO A 364 -4.47 4.52 -19.83
CA PRO A 364 -4.81 5.26 -21.06
C PRO A 364 -3.63 5.52 -22.00
N GLY A 365 -2.40 5.30 -21.56
CA GLY A 365 -1.18 5.53 -22.35
C GLY A 365 -0.84 7.01 -22.55
N HIS A 366 -1.46 7.91 -21.79
CA HIS A 366 -1.17 9.33 -21.87
C HIS A 366 0.22 9.67 -21.31
N LEU A 367 0.87 10.70 -21.86
CA LEU A 367 2.23 11.08 -21.47
C LEU A 367 2.31 12.55 -21.04
N PRO A 368 2.44 12.84 -19.74
CA PRO A 368 2.86 14.15 -19.28
C PRO A 368 4.36 14.36 -19.51
N MET A 369 4.77 15.59 -19.84
CA MET A 369 6.15 15.96 -20.11
C MET A 369 6.50 17.32 -19.50
N GLY A 370 7.74 17.46 -19.03
CA GLY A 370 8.28 18.70 -18.50
C GLY A 370 9.23 19.36 -19.50
N TRP A 371 9.01 20.62 -19.83
CA TRP A 371 9.97 21.44 -20.57
C TRP A 371 10.74 22.32 -19.60
N ILE A 372 12.06 22.24 -19.63
CA ILE A 372 12.95 22.95 -18.72
C ILE A 372 13.70 24.02 -19.49
N TYR A 373 13.52 25.28 -19.11
CA TYR A 373 14.25 26.40 -19.68
C TYR A 373 15.39 26.78 -18.74
N THR A 374 16.62 26.73 -19.28
CA THR A 374 17.86 27.11 -18.59
C THR A 374 18.56 28.24 -19.36
N ASP A 375 19.62 28.79 -18.79
CA ASP A 375 20.53 29.69 -19.50
C ASP A 375 21.22 29.03 -20.70
N GLN A 376 21.36 27.70 -20.70
CA GLN A 376 21.99 26.91 -21.76
C GLN A 376 21.00 26.48 -22.86
N GLY A 377 19.69 26.68 -22.66
CA GLY A 377 18.65 26.32 -23.61
C GLY A 377 17.52 25.46 -23.02
N LEU A 378 16.77 24.83 -23.92
CA LEU A 378 15.62 23.98 -23.61
C LEU A 378 16.07 22.52 -23.37
N GLY A 379 15.63 21.96 -22.24
CA GLY A 379 15.74 20.54 -21.93
C GLY A 379 14.37 19.91 -21.63
N PHE A 380 14.36 18.60 -21.44
CA PHE A 380 13.15 17.84 -21.15
C PHE A 380 13.32 17.03 -19.86
N ALA A 381 12.29 17.02 -19.01
CA ALA A 381 12.20 16.15 -17.85
C ALA A 381 11.05 15.16 -18.00
N PRO A 382 11.29 13.86 -17.75
CA PRO A 382 10.21 12.91 -17.67
C PRO A 382 9.38 13.16 -16.42
N PHE A 383 8.07 13.01 -16.56
CA PHE A 383 7.19 12.75 -15.44
C PHE A 383 7.14 11.25 -15.19
N LEU A 384 7.51 10.83 -13.99
CA LEU A 384 7.46 9.44 -13.58
C LEU A 384 6.10 9.16 -12.92
N LEU A 385 5.38 8.14 -13.36
CA LEU A 385 4.15 7.69 -12.69
C LEU A 385 4.52 6.98 -11.40
N ASP A 386 4.32 7.65 -10.27
CA ASP A 386 4.75 7.19 -8.95
C ASP A 386 3.59 6.74 -8.04
N THR A 387 2.34 6.99 -8.46
CA THR A 387 1.15 6.51 -7.74
C THR A 387 0.04 6.16 -8.74
N LEU A 388 -0.38 4.90 -8.74
CA LEU A 388 -1.60 4.40 -9.38
C LEU A 388 -2.60 4.05 -8.27
N SER A 389 -3.68 4.80 -8.15
CA SER A 389 -4.74 4.52 -7.18
C SER A 389 -6.05 4.15 -7.88
N VAL A 390 -6.71 3.11 -7.41
CA VAL A 390 -8.04 2.69 -7.87
C VAL A 390 -9.02 2.76 -6.70
N ASP A 391 -10.04 3.59 -6.86
CA ASP A 391 -11.13 3.75 -5.91
C ASP A 391 -12.35 2.96 -6.39
N LEU A 392 -12.68 1.90 -5.65
CA LEU A 392 -13.86 1.05 -5.83
C LEU A 392 -14.84 1.16 -4.66
N SER A 393 -14.80 2.26 -3.90
CA SER A 393 -15.77 2.51 -2.83
C SER A 393 -17.20 2.59 -3.37
N GLU A 394 -17.36 3.15 -4.59
CA GLU A 394 -18.58 3.10 -5.39
C GLU A 394 -18.33 2.27 -6.67
N THR A 395 -18.65 0.97 -6.64
CA THR A 395 -18.32 0.04 -7.73
C THR A 395 -19.05 0.31 -9.06
N THR A 396 -20.13 1.10 -9.02
CA THR A 396 -20.85 1.58 -10.22
C THR A 396 -20.10 2.69 -10.93
N LYS A 397 -19.15 3.35 -10.26
CA LYS A 397 -18.37 4.46 -10.81
C LYS A 397 -16.89 4.36 -10.39
N PRO A 398 -16.16 3.32 -10.83
CA PRO A 398 -14.75 3.17 -10.52
C PRO A 398 -13.95 4.39 -10.98
N GLU A 399 -13.13 4.92 -10.07
CA GLU A 399 -12.23 6.03 -10.36
C GLU A 399 -10.78 5.56 -10.29
N VAL A 400 -9.97 6.04 -11.24
CA VAL A 400 -8.53 5.78 -11.27
C VAL A 400 -7.80 7.11 -11.19
N THR A 401 -6.84 7.21 -10.28
CA THR A 401 -5.97 8.37 -10.13
C THR A 401 -4.54 8.02 -10.49
N LEU A 402 -3.93 8.81 -11.36
CA LEU A 402 -2.52 8.71 -11.71
C LEU A 402 -1.80 9.97 -11.19
N VAL A 403 -0.77 9.79 -10.37
CA VAL A 403 0.09 10.88 -9.89
C VAL A 403 1.45 10.76 -10.54
N TRP A 404 1.86 11.86 -11.16
CA TRP A 404 3.07 11.98 -11.92
C TRP A 404 4.01 12.96 -11.24
N ARG A 405 5.29 12.60 -11.16
CA ARG A 405 6.32 13.42 -10.51
C ARG A 405 7.52 13.63 -11.41
N ALA A 406 7.90 14.90 -11.60
CA ALA A 406 9.20 15.28 -12.14
C ALA A 406 10.06 15.86 -11.00
N THR A 407 11.34 15.51 -10.99
CA THR A 407 12.31 15.97 -9.97
C THR A 407 13.49 16.61 -10.67
N LEU A 408 13.90 17.80 -10.22
CA LEU A 408 14.95 18.58 -10.87
C LEU A 408 15.89 19.19 -9.84
N MET A 409 17.16 18.81 -9.88
CA MET A 409 18.18 19.39 -8.99
C MET A 409 18.31 20.90 -9.23
N LYS A 410 18.42 21.69 -8.17
CA LYS A 410 18.63 23.16 -8.31
C LYS A 410 19.93 23.51 -9.03
N SER A 411 20.92 22.61 -9.03
CA SER A 411 22.16 22.75 -9.81
C SER A 411 21.92 22.85 -11.32
N VAL A 412 20.77 22.40 -11.83
CA VAL A 412 20.37 22.59 -13.24
C VAL A 412 20.02 24.05 -13.55
N ARG A 413 19.83 24.90 -12.52
CA ARG A 413 19.54 26.35 -12.66
C ARG A 413 18.35 26.64 -13.59
N ALA A 414 17.32 25.80 -13.50
CA ALA A 414 16.10 25.99 -14.26
C ALA A 414 15.42 27.32 -13.91
N GLN A 415 15.26 28.16 -14.93
CA GLN A 415 14.56 29.43 -14.84
C GLN A 415 13.06 29.19 -14.86
N ARG A 416 12.58 28.35 -15.79
CA ARG A 416 11.16 28.01 -15.96
C ARG A 416 10.98 26.51 -16.21
N PHE A 417 9.91 25.95 -15.66
CA PHE A 417 9.43 24.60 -15.95
C PHE A 417 7.99 24.68 -16.46
N GLU A 418 7.74 24.10 -17.62
CA GLU A 418 6.39 24.00 -18.19
C GLU A 418 5.92 22.54 -18.14
N ALA A 419 4.82 22.28 -17.45
CA ALA A 419 4.14 21.00 -17.55
C ALA A 419 3.24 20.98 -18.80
N ARG A 420 3.44 19.99 -19.66
CA ARG A 420 2.69 19.75 -20.90
C ARG A 420 2.19 18.32 -20.93
N PHE A 421 1.21 18.07 -21.79
CA PHE A 421 0.50 16.81 -21.85
C PHE A 421 0.18 16.45 -23.30
N ILE A 422 0.39 15.18 -23.65
CA ILE A 422 0.00 14.62 -24.95
C ILE A 422 -0.92 13.41 -24.68
N ASP A 423 -2.08 13.40 -25.33
CA ASP A 423 -2.99 12.26 -25.27
C ASP A 423 -2.48 11.09 -26.15
N SER A 424 -2.95 9.89 -25.88
CA SER A 424 -2.45 8.69 -26.58
C SER A 424 -2.77 8.70 -28.07
N ASP A 425 -3.86 9.33 -28.48
CA ASP A 425 -4.33 9.37 -29.86
C ASP A 425 -3.48 10.36 -30.68
N GLU A 426 -3.09 11.48 -30.09
CA GLU A 426 -2.09 12.41 -30.61
C GLU A 426 -0.72 11.73 -30.72
N MET A 427 -0.28 10.99 -29.70
CA MET A 427 0.97 10.20 -29.82
C MET A 427 0.91 9.18 -30.96
N ALA A 428 -0.21 8.47 -31.10
CA ALA A 428 -0.40 7.51 -32.18
C ALA A 428 -0.34 8.18 -33.56
N ARG A 429 -0.98 9.36 -33.70
CA ARG A 429 -0.92 10.17 -34.93
C ARG A 429 0.51 10.66 -35.24
N LEU A 430 1.24 11.14 -34.23
CA LEU A 430 2.64 11.58 -34.37
C LEU A 430 3.58 10.43 -34.73
N SER A 431 3.36 9.24 -34.15
CA SER A 431 4.15 8.05 -34.44
C SER A 431 3.89 7.54 -35.87
N ALA A 432 2.64 7.62 -36.34
CA ALA A 432 2.26 7.23 -37.69
C ALA A 432 2.73 8.22 -38.77
N SER A 433 2.96 9.49 -38.42
CA SER A 433 3.40 10.53 -39.36
C SER A 433 4.92 10.66 -39.50
N THR A 434 5.71 9.91 -38.72
CA THR A 434 7.17 9.90 -38.85
C THR A 434 7.57 8.99 -40.04
N PRO A 435 8.09 9.52 -41.16
CA PRO A 435 8.48 8.67 -42.28
C PRO A 435 9.66 7.80 -41.87
N THR A 436 9.53 6.49 -42.08
CA THR A 436 10.62 5.53 -41.97
C THR A 436 11.72 5.97 -42.93
N VAL A 437 12.79 6.58 -42.44
CA VAL A 437 14.02 6.76 -43.21
C VAL A 437 14.61 5.35 -43.36
N LEU A 438 14.20 4.66 -44.43
CA LEU A 438 14.85 3.45 -44.90
C LEU A 438 16.22 3.84 -45.45
N ASP A 439 17.23 3.14 -44.95
CA ASP A 439 18.65 3.28 -45.23
C ASP A 439 18.97 3.58 -46.69
N GLY A 440 19.90 4.52 -46.86
CA GLY A 440 20.46 4.89 -48.14
C GLY A 440 21.11 3.71 -48.83
N SER A 441 20.59 3.37 -50.01
CA SER A 441 21.38 2.70 -51.04
C SER A 441 22.38 3.71 -51.60
N ALA A 442 23.55 3.82 -50.95
CA ALA A 442 24.75 4.29 -51.62
C ALA A 442 25.23 3.16 -52.54
N GLY A 443 24.53 3.00 -53.67
CA GLY A 443 24.98 2.20 -54.80
C GLY A 443 25.84 3.08 -55.69
N GLU A 444 27.13 2.75 -55.74
CA GLU A 444 28.08 3.17 -56.77
C GLU A 444 27.43 3.18 -58.17
N ARG A 445 27.69 4.24 -58.94
CA ARG A 445 27.81 4.13 -60.40
C ARG A 445 28.60 5.29 -60.99
N HIS A 446 29.67 4.91 -61.67
CA HIS A 446 30.59 5.70 -62.48
C HIS A 446 29.93 6.61 -63.53
N GLY A 447 30.67 7.67 -63.87
CA GLY A 447 30.48 8.55 -65.03
C GLY A 447 31.42 9.74 -64.94
#